data_AF-A0A1A8T4M5-F1
#
_entry.id   AF-A0A1A8T4M5-F1
#
_cell.length_a   1.000
_cell.length_b   1.000
_cell.length_c   1.000
_cell.angle_alpha   90.00
_cell.angle_beta   90.00
_cell.angle_gamma   90.00
#
_symmetry.space_group_name_H-M   'P 1'
#
loop_
_entity.id
_entity.type
_entity.pdbx_description
1 polymer ?
#
loop_
_entity_poly.entity_id
_entity_poly.type
_entity_poly.pdbx_seq_one_letter_code
_entity_poly.pdbx_strand_id
1 'polypeptide(L)'
;MIKKALFLLTSSMFLSACSTLSGPNWWHSEHQENQNGAHRQAPSQQTQDNPLGSLGQQQVTDQMTADLVKMGQIALAENRLLRPDGDNANLYFQVALGRDPGNYDATLGIAAIVERYLAWAVNAAKRQDLVSARRYLASAKQVNPRDPLITEVEQQIQQIQVQSKRLKLTAEAQPMASENLFNLSDNLFQLGEEKILAQIQPIIERVGLTKGSLEIYWPNDKEGRLLYQIINSRTPDFRVRAMTFQSSRHVIEVKVN
;
A
#
# COMPACT_ATOMS: atom_id res chain seq x y z
N MET A 1 -45.30 -28.57 1.08
CA MET A 1 -46.14 -27.82 0.12
C MET A 1 -45.43 -26.50 -0.17
N ILE A 2 -44.43 -26.49 -1.06
CA ILE A 2 -44.48 -25.93 -2.42
C ILE A 2 -45.30 -24.64 -2.53
N LYS A 3 -44.62 -23.51 -2.69
CA LYS A 3 -44.79 -22.61 -3.84
C LYS A 3 -43.55 -21.73 -4.02
N LYS A 4 -42.85 -22.01 -5.13
CA LYS A 4 -41.78 -21.20 -5.72
C LYS A 4 -42.44 -20.05 -6.48
N ALA A 5 -41.88 -18.85 -6.41
CA ALA A 5 -42.17 -17.77 -7.36
C ALA A 5 -40.85 -17.32 -7.98
N LEU A 6 -40.69 -17.74 -9.24
CA LEU A 6 -39.67 -17.35 -10.19
C LEU A 6 -40.30 -16.26 -11.06
N PHE A 7 -39.67 -15.10 -11.20
CA PHE A 7 -39.95 -14.20 -12.31
C PHE A 7 -38.64 -13.69 -12.90
N LEU A 8 -38.57 -13.81 -14.22
CA LEU A 8 -37.43 -13.59 -15.09
C LEU A 8 -37.33 -12.12 -15.51
N LEU A 9 -36.09 -11.59 -15.47
CA LEU A 9 -35.34 -11.07 -16.62
C LEU A 9 -36.04 -10.04 -17.53
N THR A 10 -35.57 -8.78 -17.51
CA THR A 10 -35.42 -7.96 -18.74
C THR A 10 -34.22 -7.01 -18.62
N SER A 11 -33.24 -7.26 -19.48
CA SER A 11 -32.17 -6.36 -19.88
C SER A 11 -32.73 -5.18 -20.68
N SER A 12 -32.16 -3.98 -20.53
CA SER A 12 -32.15 -2.96 -21.59
C SER A 12 -30.97 -2.02 -21.39
N MET A 13 -29.97 -2.21 -22.25
CA MET A 13 -28.98 -1.21 -22.63
C MET A 13 -29.68 0.02 -23.22
N PHE A 14 -29.18 1.22 -22.94
CA PHE A 14 -29.25 2.34 -23.87
C PHE A 14 -27.90 3.05 -23.96
N LEU A 15 -27.53 3.30 -25.22
CA LEU A 15 -26.30 3.87 -25.73
C LEU A 15 -26.28 5.40 -25.63
N SER A 16 -25.05 5.93 -25.67
CA SER A 16 -24.58 7.15 -26.37
C SER A 16 -25.15 8.52 -25.98
N ALA A 17 -24.23 9.45 -25.66
CA ALA A 17 -23.81 10.48 -26.62
C ALA A 17 -22.57 11.24 -26.13
N CYS A 18 -21.51 11.23 -26.95
CA CYS A 18 -20.48 12.27 -26.94
C CYS A 18 -21.06 13.56 -27.52
N SER A 19 -20.76 14.71 -26.91
CA SER A 19 -20.86 16.00 -27.58
C SER A 19 -19.61 16.82 -27.26
N THR A 20 -18.73 16.88 -28.25
CA THR A 20 -17.60 17.80 -28.35
C THR A 20 -18.13 19.17 -28.73
N LEU A 21 -17.84 20.19 -27.92
CA LEU A 21 -18.19 21.58 -28.24
C LEU A 21 -16.99 22.26 -28.89
N SER A 22 -17.16 22.64 -30.16
CA SER A 22 -16.27 23.50 -30.94
C SER A 22 -16.71 24.97 -30.80
N GLY A 23 -15.76 25.92 -30.83
CA GLY A 23 -16.05 27.28 -31.30
C GLY A 23 -15.03 28.36 -30.88
N PRO A 24 -14.76 29.39 -31.71
CA PRO A 24 -13.45 30.06 -31.81
C PRO A 24 -13.41 31.59 -31.55
N ASN A 25 -12.18 32.08 -31.24
CA ASN A 25 -11.65 33.47 -31.29
C ASN A 25 -12.41 34.54 -30.44
N TRP A 26 -11.85 35.65 -29.96
CA TRP A 26 -11.45 36.88 -30.64
C TRP A 26 -10.76 37.82 -29.59
N TRP A 27 -9.55 38.30 -29.91
CA TRP A 27 -8.78 39.52 -29.56
C TRP A 27 -9.31 40.58 -28.55
N HIS A 28 -8.36 41.17 -27.80
CA HIS A 28 -8.27 42.54 -27.23
C HIS A 28 -6.75 42.81 -26.99
N SER A 29 -6.12 43.97 -27.11
CA SER A 29 -6.44 45.31 -27.62
C SER A 29 -5.12 46.05 -27.89
N GLU A 30 -5.23 47.10 -28.71
CA GLU A 30 -4.25 48.12 -29.10
C GLU A 30 -3.33 48.68 -28.01
N HIS A 31 -2.12 49.08 -28.43
CA HIS A 31 -1.55 50.39 -28.09
C HIS A 31 -0.92 51.04 -29.32
N GLN A 32 -1.28 52.31 -29.54
CA GLN A 32 -0.85 53.24 -30.59
C GLN A 32 0.57 53.77 -30.35
N GLU A 33 1.35 54.07 -31.40
CA GLU A 33 2.03 55.38 -31.56
C GLU A 33 2.59 55.63 -32.99
N ASN A 34 1.85 56.46 -33.73
CA ASN A 34 2.19 57.61 -34.57
C ASN A 34 3.60 57.83 -35.24
N GLN A 35 3.55 58.14 -36.55
CA GLN A 35 4.24 59.23 -37.33
C GLN A 35 5.11 58.85 -38.56
N ASN A 36 4.50 59.07 -39.74
CA ASN A 36 4.96 59.76 -40.96
C ASN A 36 6.43 59.67 -41.46
N GLY A 37 6.59 59.25 -42.72
CA GLY A 37 7.75 59.60 -43.56
C GLY A 37 7.79 58.85 -44.90
N ALA A 38 7.65 59.58 -46.01
CA ALA A 38 7.55 59.04 -47.37
C ALA A 38 8.90 58.87 -48.10
N HIS A 39 8.99 57.76 -48.86
CA HIS A 39 9.65 57.54 -50.17
C HIS A 39 11.18 57.57 -50.32
N ARG A 40 11.75 56.42 -50.73
CA ARG A 40 12.63 56.24 -51.91
C ARG A 40 12.87 54.75 -52.26
N GLN A 41 12.67 54.38 -53.52
CA GLN A 41 13.24 53.21 -54.23
C GLN A 41 14.73 53.56 -54.57
N ALA A 42 15.75 52.71 -54.74
CA ALA A 42 15.99 51.33 -55.20
C ALA A 42 17.40 50.87 -54.68
N PRO A 43 18.05 49.72 -55.07
CA PRO A 43 17.63 48.57 -55.86
C PRO A 43 17.85 47.19 -55.18
N SER A 44 17.25 46.18 -55.82
CA SER A 44 17.37 44.74 -55.61
C SER A 44 18.81 44.19 -55.55
N GLN A 45 19.12 43.44 -54.49
CA GLN A 45 20.03 42.30 -54.57
C GLN A 45 19.27 41.05 -54.12
N GLN A 46 19.13 40.12 -55.06
CA GLN A 46 18.72 38.74 -54.82
C GLN A 46 19.76 38.08 -53.91
N THR A 47 19.32 37.63 -52.74
CA THR A 47 19.98 36.52 -52.05
C THR A 47 18.92 35.48 -51.75
N GLN A 48 18.77 34.60 -52.73
CA GLN A 48 18.43 33.19 -52.62
C GLN A 48 17.56 32.80 -51.44
N ASP A 49 16.30 32.50 -51.77
CA ASP A 49 15.52 31.46 -51.12
C ASP A 49 16.42 30.27 -50.76
N ASN A 50 16.56 30.00 -49.47
CA ASN A 50 16.94 28.69 -48.99
C ASN A 50 15.81 28.19 -48.09
N PRO A 51 14.89 27.35 -48.61
CA PRO A 51 13.87 26.74 -47.79
C PRO A 51 14.49 25.64 -46.93
N LEU A 52 14.13 25.60 -45.64
CA LEU A 52 14.14 24.39 -44.80
C LEU A 52 15.45 23.58 -44.79
N GLY A 53 16.50 24.12 -44.17
CA GLY A 53 17.72 23.39 -43.81
C GLY A 53 17.61 22.69 -42.45
N SER A 54 17.23 21.41 -42.48
CA SER A 54 17.47 20.37 -41.47
C SER A 54 16.93 20.58 -40.03
N LEU A 55 15.66 20.22 -39.84
CA LEU A 55 15.16 19.49 -38.67
C LEU A 55 15.78 18.08 -38.60
N GLY A 56 17.10 18.03 -38.56
CA GLY A 56 17.90 16.83 -38.78
C GLY A 56 19.22 16.86 -38.01
N GLN A 57 19.21 17.38 -36.78
CA GLN A 57 20.18 16.91 -35.77
C GLN A 57 19.76 15.50 -35.34
N GLN A 58 19.85 14.59 -36.31
CA GLN A 58 19.73 13.18 -36.13
C GLN A 58 20.98 12.75 -35.37
N GLN A 59 20.79 12.59 -34.06
CA GLN A 59 21.48 11.65 -33.18
C GLN A 59 22.74 11.03 -33.78
N VAL A 60 23.84 11.78 -33.78
CA VAL A 60 25.14 11.13 -33.66
C VAL A 60 25.21 10.74 -32.19
N THR A 61 24.66 9.58 -31.83
CA THR A 61 24.89 8.99 -30.51
C THR A 61 26.40 8.92 -30.35
N ASP A 62 26.94 9.79 -29.48
CA ASP A 62 28.34 9.77 -29.10
C ASP A 62 28.68 8.34 -28.66
N GLN A 63 29.54 7.66 -29.40
CA GLN A 63 29.91 6.26 -29.14
C GLN A 63 30.35 6.08 -27.67
N MET A 64 31.02 7.09 -27.11
CA MET A 64 31.41 7.09 -25.69
C MET A 64 30.19 7.06 -24.75
N THR A 65 29.14 7.80 -25.08
CA THR A 65 27.90 7.81 -24.30
C THR A 65 27.17 6.47 -24.41
N ALA A 66 27.14 5.85 -25.60
CA ALA A 66 26.60 4.51 -25.77
C ALA A 66 27.37 3.46 -24.97
N ASP A 67 28.70 3.55 -24.93
CA ASP A 67 29.55 2.65 -24.16
C ASP A 67 29.33 2.82 -22.65
N LEU A 68 29.16 4.06 -22.16
CA LEU A 68 28.80 4.35 -20.77
C LEU A 68 27.45 3.72 -20.38
N VAL A 69 26.42 3.89 -21.21
CA VAL A 69 25.11 3.27 -20.98
C VAL A 69 25.24 1.75 -20.90
N LYS A 70 25.99 1.13 -21.81
CA LYS A 70 26.25 -0.31 -21.80
C LYS A 70 26.95 -0.77 -20.52
N MET A 71 27.99 -0.06 -20.07
CA MET A 71 28.66 -0.36 -18.80
C MET A 71 27.73 -0.21 -17.61
N GLY A 72 26.86 0.81 -17.60
CA GLY A 72 25.82 1.00 -16.59
C GLY A 72 24.84 -0.17 -16.54
N GLN A 73 24.39 -0.66 -17.69
CA GLN A 73 23.49 -1.81 -17.78
C GLN A 73 24.14 -3.10 -17.25
N ILE A 74 25.41 -3.34 -17.59
CA ILE A 74 26.18 -4.49 -17.06
C ILE A 74 26.30 -4.38 -15.54
N ALA A 75 26.71 -3.22 -15.03
CA ALA A 75 26.83 -3.00 -13.59
C ALA A 75 25.50 -3.16 -12.84
N LEU A 76 24.40 -2.72 -13.45
CA LEU A 76 23.05 -2.88 -12.91
C LEU A 76 22.65 -4.37 -12.84
N ALA A 77 22.94 -5.14 -13.90
CA ALA A 77 22.69 -6.58 -13.92
C ALA A 77 23.49 -7.31 -12.84
N GLU A 78 24.71 -6.86 -12.56
CA GLU A 78 25.61 -7.41 -11.53
C GLU A 78 25.34 -6.89 -10.11
N ASN A 79 24.29 -6.08 -9.90
CA ASN A 79 23.98 -5.43 -8.62
C ASN A 79 25.09 -4.49 -8.08
N ARG A 80 26.02 -4.05 -8.91
CA ARG A 80 26.99 -3.00 -8.57
C ARG A 80 26.34 -1.64 -8.71
N LEU A 81 25.39 -1.33 -7.81
CA LEU A 81 24.49 -0.18 -7.97
C LEU A 81 25.16 1.15 -7.61
N LEU A 82 25.68 1.24 -6.39
CA LEU A 82 26.44 2.40 -5.85
C LEU A 82 27.86 2.02 -5.44
N ARG A 83 28.21 0.73 -5.49
CA ARG A 83 29.51 0.19 -5.10
C ARG A 83 29.96 -0.90 -6.08
N PRO A 84 31.27 -1.09 -6.26
CA PRO A 84 32.38 -0.31 -5.68
C PRO A 84 32.45 1.13 -6.21
N ASP A 85 33.21 1.97 -5.52
CA ASP A 85 33.48 3.34 -5.98
C ASP A 85 34.27 3.29 -7.29
N GLY A 86 33.90 4.13 -8.26
CA GLY A 86 34.55 4.15 -9.59
C GLY A 86 34.08 3.08 -10.57
N ASP A 87 33.35 2.05 -10.14
CA ASP A 87 32.80 1.02 -11.03
C ASP A 87 31.41 0.55 -10.55
N ASN A 88 30.40 1.38 -10.81
CA ASN A 88 29.02 1.08 -10.48
C ASN A 88 28.03 1.70 -11.48
N ALA A 89 26.82 1.16 -11.50
CA ALA A 89 25.76 1.50 -12.44
C ALA A 89 25.37 2.99 -12.35
N ASN A 90 25.19 3.50 -11.13
CA ASN A 90 24.82 4.90 -10.92
C ASN A 90 25.88 5.84 -11.53
N LEU A 91 27.17 5.57 -11.30
CA LEU A 91 28.24 6.36 -11.88
C LEU A 91 28.15 6.40 -13.42
N TYR A 92 28.07 5.25 -14.07
CA TYR A 92 28.03 5.18 -15.53
C TYR A 92 26.83 5.93 -16.12
N PHE A 93 25.63 5.75 -15.54
CA PHE A 93 24.44 6.44 -16.01
C PHE A 93 24.47 7.94 -15.74
N GLN A 94 24.98 8.39 -14.58
CA GLN A 94 25.14 9.82 -14.28
C GLN A 94 26.13 10.49 -15.23
N VAL A 95 27.24 9.82 -15.56
CA VAL A 95 28.22 10.34 -16.53
C VAL A 95 27.61 10.38 -17.94
N ALA A 96 26.84 9.37 -18.35
CA ALA A 96 26.11 9.40 -19.62
C ALA A 96 25.13 10.58 -19.69
N LEU A 97 24.33 10.80 -18.63
CA LEU A 97 23.40 11.94 -18.54
C LEU A 97 24.11 13.30 -18.49
N GLY A 98 25.32 13.36 -17.93
CA GLY A 98 26.14 14.57 -17.98
C GLY A 98 26.60 14.95 -19.39
N ARG A 99 26.74 13.97 -20.30
CA ARG A 99 27.11 14.18 -21.71
C ARG A 99 25.89 14.38 -22.60
N ASP A 100 24.85 13.59 -22.38
CA ASP A 100 23.58 13.62 -23.11
C ASP A 100 22.42 13.66 -22.08
N PRO A 101 21.98 14.85 -21.66
CA PRO A 101 20.89 14.99 -20.69
C PRO A 101 19.56 14.41 -21.15
N GLY A 102 19.38 14.17 -22.46
CA GLY A 102 18.19 13.57 -23.05
C GLY A 102 18.28 12.06 -23.19
N ASN A 103 19.35 11.42 -22.70
CA ASN A 103 19.56 9.99 -22.90
C ASN A 103 18.51 9.16 -22.14
N TYR A 104 17.60 8.55 -22.90
CA TYR A 104 16.49 7.79 -22.36
C TYR A 104 16.95 6.52 -21.62
N ASP A 105 17.92 5.79 -22.18
CA ASP A 105 18.41 4.54 -21.59
C ASP A 105 19.13 4.77 -20.26
N ALA A 106 19.94 5.84 -20.16
CA ALA A 106 20.58 6.22 -18.91
C ALA A 106 19.55 6.64 -17.86
N THR A 107 18.51 7.38 -18.26
CA THR A 107 17.40 7.76 -17.39
C THR A 107 16.67 6.54 -16.83
N LEU A 108 16.36 5.55 -17.69
CA LEU A 108 15.78 4.28 -17.26
C LEU A 108 16.71 3.51 -16.32
N GLY A 109 18.02 3.55 -16.58
CA GLY A 109 19.04 2.97 -15.70
C GLY A 109 19.00 3.52 -14.28
N ILE A 110 18.93 4.85 -14.13
CA ILE A 110 18.78 5.53 -12.84
C ILE A 110 17.47 5.09 -12.14
N ALA A 111 16.34 5.10 -12.86
CA ALA A 111 15.06 4.66 -12.32
C ALA A 111 15.11 3.21 -11.81
N ALA A 112 15.71 2.29 -12.59
CA ALA A 112 15.85 0.89 -12.21
C ALA A 112 16.70 0.68 -10.94
N ILE A 113 17.73 1.52 -10.72
CA ILE A 113 18.51 1.49 -9.48
C ILE A 113 17.65 1.92 -8.29
N VAL A 114 16.88 3.01 -8.42
CA VAL A 114 15.98 3.51 -7.38
C VAL A 114 14.96 2.43 -7.02
N GLU A 115 14.25 1.89 -8.02
CA GLU A 115 13.24 0.84 -7.84
C GLU A 115 13.81 -0.39 -7.13
N ARG A 116 15.04 -0.81 -7.45
CA ARG A 116 15.68 -1.95 -6.78
C ARG A 116 15.92 -1.68 -5.30
N TYR A 117 16.43 -0.51 -4.94
CA TYR A 117 16.61 -0.14 -3.53
C TYR A 117 15.27 -0.02 -2.80
N LEU A 118 14.25 0.55 -3.43
CA LEU A 118 12.91 0.65 -2.86
C LEU A 118 12.28 -0.74 -2.62
N ALA A 119 12.41 -1.66 -3.57
CA ALA A 119 11.96 -3.05 -3.39
C ALA A 119 12.67 -3.74 -2.22
N TRP A 120 13.97 -3.54 -2.05
CA TRP A 120 14.71 -4.05 -0.89
C TRP A 120 14.27 -3.39 0.42
N ALA A 121 13.96 -2.09 0.40
CA ALA A 121 13.45 -1.37 1.57
C ALA A 121 12.12 -1.95 2.06
N VAL A 122 11.16 -2.14 1.15
CA VAL A 122 9.85 -2.75 1.45
C VAL A 122 10.02 -4.17 1.99
N ASN A 123 10.86 -4.99 1.35
CA ASN A 123 11.10 -6.37 1.78
C ASN A 123 11.78 -6.44 3.16
N ALA A 124 12.72 -5.55 3.46
CA ALA A 124 13.32 -5.44 4.78
C ALA A 124 12.29 -5.04 5.85
N ALA A 125 11.43 -4.06 5.54
CA ALA A 125 10.36 -3.64 6.45
C ALA A 125 9.35 -4.75 6.73
N LYS A 126 8.94 -5.53 5.72
CA LYS A 126 8.08 -6.71 5.88
C LYS A 126 8.68 -7.74 6.84
N ARG A 127 10.01 -7.90 6.85
CA ARG A 127 10.77 -8.76 7.77
C ARG A 127 11.05 -8.11 9.13
N GLN A 128 10.48 -6.95 9.43
CA GLN A 128 10.73 -6.16 10.64
C GLN A 128 12.16 -5.61 10.78
N ASP A 129 12.98 -5.69 9.71
CA ASP A 129 14.32 -5.11 9.69
C ASP A 129 14.27 -3.65 9.22
N LEU A 130 13.91 -2.77 10.16
CA LEU A 130 13.78 -1.33 9.90
C LEU A 130 15.13 -0.62 9.74
N VAL A 131 16.23 -1.24 10.19
CA VAL A 131 17.57 -0.68 10.02
C VAL A 131 17.97 -0.81 8.56
N SER A 132 17.85 -2.02 7.98
CA SER A 132 18.12 -2.22 6.55
C SER A 132 17.14 -1.43 5.68
N ALA A 133 15.85 -1.38 6.03
CA ALA A 133 14.87 -0.61 5.26
C ALA A 133 15.27 0.87 5.13
N ARG A 134 15.67 1.51 6.24
CA ARG A 134 16.15 2.90 6.24
C ARG A 134 17.42 3.09 5.43
N ARG A 135 18.36 2.14 5.51
CA ARG A 135 19.59 2.17 4.72
C ARG A 135 19.30 2.09 3.21
N TYR A 136 18.38 1.22 2.80
CA TYR A 136 17.99 1.12 1.39
C TYR A 136 17.26 2.38 0.89
N LEU A 137 16.38 2.99 1.70
CA LEU A 137 15.78 4.29 1.36
C LEU A 137 16.84 5.39 1.20
N ALA A 138 17.84 5.42 2.08
CA ALA A 138 18.94 6.39 1.97
C ALA A 138 19.73 6.18 0.66
N SER A 139 19.96 4.93 0.25
CA SER A 139 20.60 4.62 -1.03
C SER A 139 19.74 5.02 -2.24
N ALA A 140 18.42 4.81 -2.20
CA ALA A 140 17.51 5.30 -3.24
C ALA A 140 17.57 6.85 -3.35
N LYS A 141 17.55 7.55 -2.22
CA LYS A 141 17.66 9.02 -2.16
C LYS A 141 19.02 9.54 -2.64
N GLN A 142 20.09 8.78 -2.44
CA GLN A 142 21.41 9.12 -2.96
C GLN A 142 21.46 9.07 -4.49
N VAL A 143 20.68 8.17 -5.11
CA VAL A 143 20.61 8.01 -6.57
C VAL A 143 19.75 9.10 -7.20
N ASN A 144 18.52 9.27 -6.71
CA ASN A 144 17.62 10.32 -7.18
C ASN A 144 16.70 10.81 -6.03
N PRO A 145 17.03 11.92 -5.35
CA PRO A 145 16.28 12.38 -4.17
C PRO A 145 14.88 12.91 -4.49
N ARG A 146 14.59 13.20 -5.77
CA ARG A 146 13.30 13.77 -6.22
C ARG A 146 12.37 12.72 -6.83
N ASP A 147 12.74 11.45 -6.77
CA ASP A 147 11.90 10.37 -7.29
C ASP A 147 10.61 10.24 -6.44
N PRO A 148 9.42 10.37 -7.04
CA PRO A 148 8.16 10.33 -6.29
C PRO A 148 7.90 8.96 -5.63
N LEU A 149 8.46 7.86 -6.16
CA LEU A 149 8.30 6.52 -5.58
C LEU A 149 8.92 6.42 -4.19
N ILE A 150 9.92 7.27 -3.88
CA ILE A 150 10.55 7.28 -2.56
C ILE A 150 9.51 7.65 -1.50
N THR A 151 8.73 8.71 -1.72
CA THR A 151 7.71 9.16 -0.76
C THR A 151 6.60 8.11 -0.59
N GLU A 152 6.18 7.46 -1.69
CA GLU A 152 5.20 6.38 -1.63
C GLU A 152 5.69 5.21 -0.77
N VAL A 153 6.92 4.76 -0.99
CA VAL A 153 7.51 3.64 -0.24
C VAL A 153 7.79 4.01 1.22
N GLU A 154 8.15 5.26 1.52
CA GLU A 154 8.25 5.74 2.90
C GLU A 154 6.93 5.60 3.65
N GLN A 155 5.82 6.02 3.03
CA GLN A 155 4.49 5.88 3.61
C GLN A 155 4.12 4.40 3.79
N GLN A 156 4.40 3.56 2.79
CA GLN A 156 4.14 2.12 2.88
C GLN A 156 4.90 1.47 4.04
N ILE A 157 6.19 1.81 4.21
CA ILE A 157 7.02 1.31 5.31
C ILE A 157 6.48 1.76 6.67
N GLN A 158 6.02 3.01 6.79
CA GLN A 158 5.38 3.50 8.02
C GLN A 158 4.11 2.70 8.35
N GLN A 159 3.26 2.40 7.35
CA GLN A 159 2.06 1.59 7.56
C GLN A 159 2.39 0.17 8.03
N ILE A 160 3.40 -0.47 7.43
CA ILE A 160 3.89 -1.79 7.86
C ILE A 160 4.32 -1.74 9.34
N GLN A 161 5.06 -0.71 9.74
CA GLN A 161 5.52 -0.54 11.12
C GLN A 161 4.36 -0.39 12.12
N VAL A 162 3.39 0.48 11.80
CA VAL A 162 2.23 0.71 12.66
C VAL A 162 1.43 -0.59 12.81
N GLN A 163 1.19 -1.30 11.71
CA GLN A 163 0.45 -2.56 11.75
C GLN A 163 1.17 -3.62 12.58
N SER A 164 2.48 -3.81 12.38
CA SER A 164 3.24 -4.77 13.17
C SER A 164 3.32 -4.41 14.64
N LYS A 165 3.44 -3.12 14.98
CA LYS A 165 3.38 -2.65 16.37
C LYS A 165 2.01 -2.93 16.99
N ARG A 166 0.92 -2.67 16.28
CA ARG A 166 -0.44 -2.99 16.74
C ARG A 166 -0.59 -4.49 16.98
N LEU A 167 -0.14 -5.33 16.05
CA LEU A 167 -0.19 -6.78 16.19
C LEU A 167 0.60 -7.30 17.40
N LYS A 168 1.80 -6.75 17.63
CA LYS A 168 2.60 -7.06 18.82
C LYS A 168 1.90 -6.61 20.10
N LEU A 169 1.37 -5.39 20.14
CA LEU A 169 0.62 -4.89 21.29
C LEU A 169 -0.64 -5.72 21.57
N THR A 170 -1.34 -6.21 20.54
CA THR A 170 -2.49 -7.12 20.72
C THR A 170 -2.06 -8.51 21.18
N ALA A 171 -0.91 -9.00 20.73
CA ALA A 171 -0.35 -10.30 21.15
C ALA A 171 0.22 -10.25 22.58
N GLU A 172 0.85 -9.14 22.97
CA GLU A 172 1.43 -8.91 24.30
C GLU A 172 0.35 -8.52 25.33
N ALA A 173 -0.75 -7.90 24.91
CA ALA A 173 -1.93 -7.66 25.76
C ALA A 173 -2.77 -8.93 25.99
N GLN A 174 -2.43 -10.05 25.35
CA GLN A 174 -2.96 -11.37 25.64
C GLN A 174 -1.88 -12.18 26.38
N PRO A 175 -1.82 -12.13 27.72
CA PRO A 175 -1.01 -13.09 28.45
C PRO A 175 -1.53 -14.50 28.13
N MET A 176 -0.65 -15.50 28.21
CA MET A 176 -0.91 -16.94 27.99
C MET A 176 -1.97 -17.57 28.94
N ALA A 177 -2.85 -16.76 29.54
CA ALA A 177 -4.12 -17.14 30.13
C ALA A 177 -5.20 -17.48 29.08
N SER A 178 -4.93 -17.28 27.79
CA SER A 178 -5.95 -17.31 26.72
C SER A 178 -6.49 -18.70 26.33
N GLU A 179 -5.86 -19.81 26.71
CA GLU A 179 -6.45 -21.13 26.40
C GLU A 179 -7.67 -21.44 27.26
N ASN A 180 -7.71 -20.88 28.48
CA ASN A 180 -8.75 -21.14 29.47
C ASN A 180 -9.63 -19.93 29.75
N LEU A 181 -9.30 -18.75 29.22
CA LEU A 181 -10.02 -17.51 29.45
C LEU A 181 -10.84 -17.12 28.23
N PHE A 182 -12.15 -17.23 28.34
CA PHE A 182 -13.11 -17.00 27.27
C PHE A 182 -13.78 -15.63 27.45
N ASN A 183 -13.56 -14.73 26.49
CA ASN A 183 -14.24 -13.44 26.45
C ASN A 183 -15.56 -13.59 25.67
N LEU A 184 -16.65 -13.15 26.28
CA LEU A 184 -17.98 -13.14 25.70
C LEU A 184 -18.38 -11.69 25.37
N SER A 185 -19.27 -11.52 24.40
CA SER A 185 -19.83 -10.20 24.09
C SER A 185 -20.63 -9.64 25.27
N ASP A 186 -20.54 -8.34 25.51
CA ASP A 186 -21.30 -7.63 26.57
C ASP A 186 -22.82 -7.69 26.37
N ASN A 187 -23.26 -7.74 25.12
CA ASN A 187 -24.65 -7.91 24.72
C ASN A 187 -25.04 -9.37 24.45
N LEU A 188 -24.32 -10.37 25.01
CA LEU A 188 -24.52 -11.79 24.72
C LEU A 188 -26.00 -12.20 24.75
N PHE A 189 -26.74 -11.83 25.79
CA PHE A 189 -28.15 -12.20 25.95
C PHE A 189 -29.13 -11.46 25.04
N GLN A 190 -28.65 -10.46 24.29
CA GLN A 190 -29.43 -9.79 23.25
C GLN A 190 -29.23 -10.45 21.87
N LEU A 191 -28.27 -11.37 21.75
CA LEU A 191 -28.03 -12.11 20.51
C LEU A 191 -29.07 -13.23 20.35
N GLY A 192 -29.26 -13.70 19.11
CA GLY A 192 -30.04 -14.91 18.84
C GLY A 192 -29.36 -16.16 19.40
N GLU A 193 -30.14 -17.20 19.71
CA GLU A 193 -29.66 -18.43 20.36
C GLU A 193 -28.45 -19.07 19.67
N GLU A 194 -28.45 -19.15 18.33
CA GLU A 194 -27.34 -19.67 17.53
C GLU A 194 -26.02 -18.94 17.83
N LYS A 195 -26.06 -17.61 17.94
CA LYS A 195 -24.89 -16.77 18.22
C LYS A 195 -24.45 -16.88 19.68
N ILE A 196 -25.38 -17.04 20.61
CA ILE A 196 -25.07 -17.30 22.02
C ILE A 196 -24.31 -18.63 22.13
N LEU A 197 -24.85 -19.69 21.51
CA LEU A 197 -24.23 -21.01 21.52
C LEU A 197 -22.87 -21.01 20.86
N ALA A 198 -22.70 -20.32 19.73
CA ALA A 198 -21.40 -20.20 19.06
C ALA A 198 -20.30 -19.62 19.98
N GLN A 199 -20.65 -18.70 20.88
CA GLN A 199 -19.69 -18.14 21.85
C GLN A 199 -19.47 -19.04 23.08
N ILE A 200 -20.49 -19.80 23.50
CA ILE A 200 -20.42 -20.66 24.69
C ILE A 200 -19.82 -22.04 24.36
N GLN A 201 -19.93 -22.50 23.11
CA GLN A 201 -19.50 -23.83 22.66
C GLN A 201 -18.02 -24.13 22.97
N PRO A 202 -17.05 -23.23 22.74
CA PRO A 202 -15.65 -23.48 23.09
C PRO A 202 -15.43 -23.69 24.60
N ILE A 203 -16.24 -23.04 25.45
CA ILE A 203 -16.20 -23.21 26.91
C ILE A 203 -16.71 -24.60 27.28
N ILE A 204 -17.82 -25.04 26.68
CA ILE A 204 -18.40 -26.37 26.90
C ILE A 204 -17.39 -27.46 26.54
N GLU A 205 -16.74 -27.33 25.38
CA GLU A 205 -15.72 -28.27 24.90
C GLU A 205 -14.51 -28.30 25.84
N ARG A 206 -14.01 -27.13 26.25
CA ARG A 206 -12.86 -27.04 27.16
C ARG A 206 -13.17 -27.63 28.53
N VAL A 207 -14.35 -27.35 29.08
CA VAL A 207 -14.81 -27.94 30.34
C VAL A 207 -14.96 -29.45 30.19
N GLY A 208 -15.52 -29.94 29.08
CA GLY A 208 -15.64 -31.36 28.78
C GLY A 208 -14.29 -32.10 28.77
N LEU A 209 -13.30 -31.51 28.11
CA LEU A 209 -11.94 -32.07 28.00
C LEU A 209 -11.20 -32.08 29.33
N THR A 210 -11.28 -30.98 30.08
CA THR A 210 -10.46 -30.76 31.28
C THR A 210 -11.13 -31.22 32.57
N LYS A 211 -12.46 -31.37 32.56
CA LYS A 211 -13.30 -31.54 33.75
C LYS A 211 -13.05 -30.48 34.84
N GLY A 212 -12.58 -29.30 34.41
CA GLY A 212 -12.22 -28.18 35.26
C GLY A 212 -13.41 -27.46 35.88
N SER A 213 -13.14 -26.59 36.86
CA SER A 213 -14.16 -25.68 37.42
C SER A 213 -14.20 -24.35 36.68
N LEU A 214 -15.36 -23.69 36.71
CA LEU A 214 -15.56 -22.39 36.09
C LEU A 214 -15.45 -21.24 37.09
N GLU A 215 -14.81 -20.15 36.67
CA GLU A 215 -14.96 -18.83 37.27
C GLU A 215 -15.67 -17.92 36.27
N ILE A 216 -16.89 -17.51 36.59
CA ILE A 216 -17.75 -16.70 35.73
C ILE A 216 -17.73 -15.27 36.27
N TYR A 217 -17.08 -14.37 35.54
CA TYR A 217 -17.07 -12.94 35.83
C TYR A 217 -18.13 -12.27 34.96
N TRP A 218 -19.16 -11.71 35.59
CA TRP A 218 -20.29 -11.10 34.87
C TRP A 218 -20.90 -9.91 35.62
N PRO A 219 -21.43 -8.86 34.95
CA PRO A 219 -21.96 -7.68 35.65
C PRO A 219 -23.22 -7.97 36.46
N ASN A 220 -23.99 -8.94 36.01
CA ASN A 220 -25.28 -9.32 36.57
C ASN A 220 -25.25 -10.79 37.02
N ASP A 221 -25.47 -11.02 38.30
CA ASP A 221 -25.46 -12.34 38.93
C ASP A 221 -26.56 -13.29 38.37
N LYS A 222 -27.71 -12.76 37.94
CA LYS A 222 -28.75 -13.56 37.26
C LYS A 222 -28.24 -14.12 35.94
N GLU A 223 -27.56 -13.30 35.17
CA GLU A 223 -26.98 -13.66 33.87
C GLU A 223 -25.77 -14.59 34.05
N GLY A 224 -24.92 -14.35 35.04
CA GLY A 224 -23.82 -15.26 35.41
C GLY A 224 -24.33 -16.66 35.76
N ARG A 225 -25.43 -16.76 36.52
CA ARG A 225 -26.10 -18.05 36.79
C ARG A 225 -26.71 -18.68 35.55
N LEU A 226 -27.25 -17.88 34.63
CA LEU A 226 -27.78 -18.39 33.38
C LEU A 226 -26.67 -19.01 32.52
N LEU A 227 -25.49 -18.37 32.44
CA LEU A 227 -24.31 -18.96 31.77
C LEU A 227 -23.94 -20.31 32.38
N TYR A 228 -23.88 -20.38 33.71
CA TYR A 228 -23.63 -21.64 34.41
C TYR A 228 -24.65 -22.71 34.03
N GLN A 229 -25.95 -22.40 34.04
CA GLN A 229 -27.01 -23.34 33.70
C GLN A 229 -26.90 -23.83 32.25
N ILE A 230 -26.61 -22.93 31.30
CA ILE A 230 -26.42 -23.25 29.89
C ILE A 230 -25.25 -24.23 29.72
N ILE A 231 -24.10 -23.95 30.35
CA ILE A 231 -22.91 -24.81 30.24
C ILE A 231 -23.18 -26.16 30.92
N ASN A 232 -23.65 -26.15 32.17
CA ASN A 232 -23.87 -27.38 32.94
C ASN A 232 -24.93 -28.29 32.31
N SER A 233 -25.97 -27.74 31.68
CA SER A 233 -26.99 -28.53 30.97
C SER A 233 -26.45 -29.22 29.70
N ARG A 234 -25.32 -28.75 29.16
CA ARG A 234 -24.69 -29.26 27.94
C ARG A 234 -23.44 -30.11 28.20
N THR A 235 -23.13 -30.36 29.47
CA THR A 235 -22.07 -31.27 29.92
C THR A 235 -22.69 -32.38 30.78
N PRO A 236 -23.46 -33.32 30.21
CA PRO A 236 -24.23 -34.29 31.00
C PRO A 236 -23.34 -35.32 31.72
N ASP A 237 -22.10 -35.52 31.27
CA ASP A 237 -21.20 -36.55 31.78
C ASP A 237 -20.69 -36.27 33.21
N PHE A 238 -20.75 -35.01 33.66
CA PHE A 238 -20.38 -34.62 35.02
C PHE A 238 -20.99 -33.27 35.40
N ARG A 239 -21.18 -33.05 36.71
CA ARG A 239 -21.62 -31.75 37.21
C ARG A 239 -20.47 -30.75 37.19
N VAL A 240 -20.64 -29.65 36.46
CA VAL A 240 -19.66 -28.57 36.43
C VAL A 240 -19.70 -27.82 37.77
N ARG A 241 -18.53 -27.66 38.39
CA ARG A 241 -18.35 -26.75 39.53
C ARG A 241 -18.11 -25.35 39.00
N ALA A 242 -18.81 -24.36 39.54
CA ALA A 242 -18.64 -22.97 39.11
C ALA A 242 -18.73 -22.01 40.29
N MET A 243 -17.98 -20.91 40.20
CA MET A 243 -18.14 -19.72 41.03
C MET A 243 -18.52 -18.55 40.13
N THR A 244 -19.46 -17.71 40.60
CA THR A 244 -19.91 -16.51 39.89
C THR A 244 -19.45 -15.29 40.67
N PHE A 245 -18.90 -14.31 39.96
CA PHE A 245 -18.35 -13.08 40.52
C PHE A 245 -18.98 -11.89 39.83
N GLN A 246 -19.52 -10.95 40.60
CA GLN A 246 -19.99 -9.68 40.07
C GLN A 246 -18.78 -8.87 39.57
N SER A 247 -18.73 -8.59 38.27
CA SER A 247 -17.60 -7.93 37.62
C SER A 247 -18.05 -7.17 36.38
N SER A 248 -17.42 -6.04 36.04
CA SER A 248 -17.66 -5.37 34.75
C SER A 248 -17.13 -6.16 33.54
N ARG A 249 -16.40 -7.25 33.78
CA ARG A 249 -15.86 -8.13 32.75
C ARG A 249 -16.93 -9.14 32.31
N HIS A 250 -16.91 -9.50 31.03
CA HIS A 250 -17.76 -10.53 30.42
C HIS A 250 -16.91 -11.74 30.08
N VAL A 251 -16.45 -12.46 31.11
CA VAL A 251 -15.37 -13.45 30.97
C VAL A 251 -15.68 -14.72 31.75
N ILE A 252 -15.40 -15.87 31.15
CA ILE A 252 -15.42 -17.16 31.84
C ILE A 252 -14.02 -17.75 31.80
N GLU A 253 -13.49 -18.15 32.95
CA GLU A 253 -12.23 -18.87 33.06
C GLU A 253 -12.46 -20.34 33.42
N VAL A 254 -11.83 -21.25 32.69
CA VAL A 254 -11.81 -22.70 32.99
C VAL A 254 -10.56 -23.04 33.79
N LYS A 255 -10.71 -23.34 35.08
CA LYS A 255 -9.62 -23.78 35.93
C LYS A 255 -9.31 -25.25 35.66
N VAL A 256 -8.17 -25.52 35.04
CA VAL A 256 -7.63 -26.85 34.84
C VAL A 256 -6.90 -27.26 36.12
N ASN A 257 -7.33 -28.36 36.74
CA ASN A 257 -6.68 -28.96 37.91
C ASN A 257 -5.56 -29.90 37.49
#